data_AF-A0A968FVT7-F1
#
_entry.id   AF-A0A968FVT7-F1
#
_cell.length_a   1.000
_cell.length_b   1.000
_cell.length_c   1.000
_cell.angle_alpha   90.00
_cell.angle_beta   90.00
_cell.angle_gamma   90.00
#
_symmetry.space_group_name_H-M   'P 1'
#
loop_
_entity.id
_entity.type
_entity.pdbx_description
1 polymer ?
#
loop_
_entity_poly.entity_id
_entity_poly.type
_entity_poly.pdbx_seq_one_letter_code
_entity_poly.pdbx_strand_id
1 'polypeptide(L)'
;MRRSGNLCFKVMILALLAGVIGTADWGYARIYKYRDDQGKLHFTNDPSSIPLKYRRKKERFKGVPETASSFAKDPDKPDDPKAGGQKEEKEQVGLSAEDEGLINKSISVLQSGVSMAEQFKEAQPNFTNGRRLIAAIQGALPQKESLAGELAGTEEPSLKEVLGFLNKSIAIDKKTQSLGVGLKTRIVAIFNRVQNEAKTQAGLINKLNQAKKDSEKKKAEAAKKEKEQQTKAGKK
;
A
#
# COMPACT_ATOMS: atom_id res chain seq x y z
N MET A 1 -22.03 -27.52 63.84
CA MET A 1 -22.48 -26.40 62.98
C MET A 1 -21.70 -26.42 61.67
N ARG A 2 -22.45 -26.27 60.57
CA ARG A 2 -22.06 -26.37 59.15
C ARG A 2 -20.90 -25.46 58.74
N ARG A 3 -20.07 -25.91 57.79
CA ARG A 3 -19.51 -25.08 56.69
C ARG A 3 -18.98 -25.99 55.57
N SER A 4 -19.91 -26.58 54.82
CA SER A 4 -19.68 -27.17 53.51
C SER A 4 -20.44 -26.31 52.50
N GLY A 5 -19.73 -25.56 51.68
CA GLY A 5 -20.38 -24.66 50.72
C GLY A 5 -19.40 -23.69 50.06
N ASN A 6 -18.39 -24.19 49.36
CA ASN A 6 -17.53 -23.36 48.50
C ASN A 6 -16.83 -24.16 47.37
N LEU A 7 -17.32 -25.37 47.04
CA LEU A 7 -16.73 -26.18 45.97
C LEU A 7 -17.56 -26.20 44.68
N CYS A 8 -18.90 -26.12 44.77
CA CYS A 8 -19.76 -26.14 43.58
C CYS A 8 -19.75 -24.83 42.76
N PHE A 9 -19.40 -23.69 43.36
CA PHE A 9 -19.44 -22.40 42.63
C PHE A 9 -18.21 -22.19 41.73
N LYS A 10 -17.08 -22.86 42.02
CA LYS A 10 -15.84 -22.74 41.22
C LYS A 10 -15.82 -23.63 39.98
N VAL A 11 -16.62 -24.69 39.95
CA VAL A 11 -16.69 -25.60 38.78
C VAL A 11 -17.63 -25.06 37.70
N MET A 12 -18.63 -24.24 38.06
CA MET A 12 -19.58 -23.63 37.10
C MET A 12 -18.98 -22.47 36.28
N ILE A 13 -17.95 -21.78 36.77
CA ILE A 13 -17.27 -20.72 36.00
C ILE A 13 -16.31 -21.31 34.94
N LEU A 14 -15.82 -22.53 35.16
CA LEU A 14 -14.91 -23.21 34.22
C LEU A 14 -15.63 -23.80 32.99
N ALA A 15 -16.95 -24.00 33.07
CA ALA A 15 -17.77 -24.52 31.97
C ALA A 15 -18.26 -23.43 30.98
N LEU A 16 -18.21 -22.15 31.36
CA LEU A 16 -18.57 -21.02 30.49
C LEU A 16 -17.42 -20.52 29.60
N LEU A 17 -16.22 -21.12 29.75
CA LEU A 17 -15.00 -20.78 29.00
C LEU A 17 -14.67 -21.75 27.85
N ALA A 18 -15.51 -22.76 27.62
CA ALA A 18 -15.27 -23.81 26.61
C ALA A 18 -16.16 -23.66 25.36
N GLY A 19 -16.74 -22.48 25.13
CA GLY A 19 -17.86 -22.31 24.19
C GLY A 19 -17.65 -21.39 23.00
N VAL A 20 -16.42 -21.00 22.62
CA VAL A 20 -16.18 -20.32 21.33
C VAL A 20 -14.76 -20.64 20.84
N ILE A 21 -14.54 -21.87 20.35
CA ILE A 21 -13.47 -22.13 19.38
C ILE A 21 -14.16 -22.12 18.02
N GLY A 22 -14.59 -20.93 17.60
CA GLY A 22 -14.74 -20.64 16.18
C GLY A 22 -13.33 -20.52 15.64
N THR A 23 -12.87 -21.52 14.89
CA THR A 23 -11.70 -21.40 14.04
C THR A 23 -12.03 -20.36 12.97
N ALA A 24 -11.78 -19.09 13.30
CA ALA A 24 -11.60 -18.07 12.29
C ALA A 24 -10.44 -18.54 11.44
N ASP A 25 -10.77 -18.96 10.22
CA ASP A 25 -9.82 -19.31 9.18
C ASP A 25 -8.89 -18.11 9.03
N TRP A 26 -7.68 -18.22 9.60
CA TRP A 26 -6.61 -17.25 9.40
C TRP A 26 -6.17 -17.40 7.95
N GLY A 27 -6.94 -16.79 7.05
CA GLY A 27 -6.61 -16.60 5.66
C GLY A 27 -5.36 -15.75 5.55
N TYR A 28 -4.20 -16.40 5.60
CA TYR A 28 -2.96 -15.80 5.14
C TYR A 28 -3.16 -15.42 3.68
N ALA A 29 -3.40 -14.14 3.40
CA ALA A 29 -3.41 -13.61 2.05
C ALA A 29 -2.01 -13.81 1.45
N ARG A 30 -1.82 -14.91 0.73
CA ARG A 30 -0.58 -15.21 0.02
C ARG A 30 -0.54 -14.36 -1.23
N ILE A 31 0.31 -13.35 -1.23
CA ILE A 31 0.62 -12.57 -2.44
C ILE A 31 1.61 -13.39 -3.27
N TYR A 32 1.17 -13.81 -4.45
CA TYR A 32 2.00 -14.52 -5.42
C TYR A 32 2.73 -13.51 -6.30
N LYS A 33 3.95 -13.87 -6.72
CA LYS A 33 4.73 -13.06 -7.67
C LYS A 33 5.19 -13.91 -8.84
N TYR A 34 5.20 -13.32 -10.03
CA TYR A 34 5.78 -13.93 -11.23
C TYR A 34 6.47 -12.87 -12.08
N ARG A 35 7.46 -13.30 -12.88
CA ARG A 35 8.19 -12.43 -13.79
C ARG A 35 7.78 -12.77 -15.21
N ASP A 36 7.47 -11.78 -16.03
CA ASP A 36 7.09 -12.00 -17.42
C ASP A 36 8.31 -12.08 -18.36
N ASP A 37 8.04 -12.36 -19.64
CA ASP A 37 9.05 -12.45 -20.69
C ASP A 37 9.80 -11.12 -20.93
N GLN A 38 9.26 -9.99 -20.44
CA GLN A 38 9.90 -8.68 -20.50
C GLN A 38 10.70 -8.38 -19.21
N GLY A 39 10.77 -9.33 -18.29
CA GLY A 39 11.49 -9.18 -17.02
C GLY A 39 10.74 -8.38 -15.94
N LYS A 40 9.49 -7.98 -16.19
CA LYS A 40 8.66 -7.22 -15.25
C LYS A 40 8.05 -8.13 -14.20
N LEU A 41 8.14 -7.71 -12.93
CA LEU A 41 7.63 -8.46 -11.79
C LEU A 41 6.17 -8.08 -11.52
N HIS A 42 5.29 -9.07 -11.49
CA HIS A 42 3.86 -8.92 -11.22
C HIS A 42 3.51 -9.55 -9.89
N PHE A 43 2.56 -8.94 -9.17
CA PHE A 43 2.02 -9.44 -7.90
C PHE A 43 0.52 -9.70 -8.04
N THR A 44 0.04 -10.85 -7.56
CA THR A 44 -1.39 -11.22 -7.59
C THR A 44 -1.79 -11.90 -6.29
N ASN A 45 -3.01 -11.65 -5.84
CA ASN A 45 -3.59 -12.32 -4.68
C ASN A 45 -4.23 -13.67 -5.06
N ASP A 46 -4.48 -13.88 -6.35
CA ASP A 46 -5.04 -15.12 -6.90
C ASP A 46 -3.98 -15.86 -7.73
N PRO A 47 -3.60 -17.10 -7.37
CA PRO A 47 -2.65 -17.91 -8.12
C PRO A 47 -3.19 -18.37 -9.47
N SER A 48 -4.49 -18.24 -9.76
CA SER A 48 -5.11 -18.53 -11.06
C SER A 48 -4.92 -17.42 -12.08
N SER A 49 -4.70 -16.19 -11.62
CA SER A 49 -4.35 -15.04 -12.47
C SER A 49 -2.90 -15.07 -12.98
N ILE A 50 -2.08 -16.02 -12.53
CA ILE A 50 -0.72 -16.22 -13.06
C ILE A 50 -0.83 -17.01 -14.36
N PRO A 51 -0.39 -16.45 -15.51
CA PRO A 51 -0.37 -17.19 -16.77
C PRO A 51 0.34 -18.54 -16.60
N LEU A 52 -0.21 -19.60 -17.19
CA LEU A 52 0.25 -20.98 -17.00
C LEU A 52 1.76 -21.15 -17.20
N LYS A 53 2.35 -20.40 -18.15
CA LYS A 53 3.79 -20.39 -18.44
C LYS A 53 4.67 -19.94 -17.26
N TYR A 54 4.14 -19.13 -16.35
CA TYR A 54 4.86 -18.61 -15.17
C TYR A 54 4.43 -19.26 -13.85
N ARG A 55 3.43 -20.15 -13.91
CA ARG A 55 2.96 -20.87 -12.73
C ARG A 55 3.99 -21.95 -12.38
N ARG A 56 4.74 -21.76 -11.30
CA ARG A 56 5.70 -22.78 -10.83
C ARG A 56 4.96 -24.10 -10.58
N LYS A 57 5.25 -25.12 -11.39
CA LYS A 57 4.84 -26.51 -11.11
C LYS A 57 5.37 -26.86 -9.71
N LYS A 58 4.54 -27.54 -8.91
CA LYS A 58 4.77 -27.82 -7.50
C LYS A 58 6.06 -28.61 -7.29
N GLU A 59 7.18 -27.93 -7.10
CA GLU A 59 8.35 -28.49 -6.43
C GLU A 59 8.90 -27.50 -5.41
N ARG A 60 9.08 -28.01 -4.19
CA ARG A 60 9.62 -27.32 -3.02
C ARG A 60 11.09 -27.00 -3.27
N PHE A 61 11.54 -25.80 -2.92
CA PHE A 61 12.97 -25.50 -2.73
C PHE A 61 13.09 -24.53 -1.54
N LYS A 62 13.71 -24.90 -0.40
CA LYS A 62 15.17 -25.04 -0.10
C LYS A 62 15.96 -23.79 -0.54
N GLY A 63 16.70 -23.21 0.40
CA GLY A 63 17.27 -21.86 0.31
C GLY A 63 18.61 -21.72 -0.42
N VAL A 64 18.92 -20.44 -0.74
CA VAL A 64 20.20 -19.67 -0.88
C VAL A 64 21.27 -20.25 -1.86
N PRO A 65 22.16 -19.48 -2.55
CA PRO A 65 22.58 -18.07 -2.37
C PRO A 65 22.77 -17.18 -3.64
N GLU A 66 23.17 -15.92 -3.38
CA GLU A 66 23.84 -14.96 -4.29
C GLU A 66 25.02 -15.65 -5.05
N THR A 67 25.38 -15.33 -6.29
CA THR A 67 26.10 -14.13 -6.75
C THR A 67 26.40 -14.34 -8.25
N ALA A 68 26.34 -13.30 -9.09
CA ALA A 68 27.38 -12.95 -10.08
C ALA A 68 26.87 -11.89 -11.07
N SER A 69 27.55 -10.75 -11.03
CA SER A 69 27.55 -9.64 -11.98
C SER A 69 28.24 -10.05 -13.29
N SER A 70 27.80 -9.48 -14.42
CA SER A 70 28.75 -8.92 -15.40
C SER A 70 28.05 -7.87 -16.28
N PHE A 71 28.71 -6.72 -16.36
CA PHE A 71 28.47 -5.63 -17.30
C PHE A 71 28.96 -6.03 -18.70
N ALA A 72 28.29 -5.54 -19.74
CA ALA A 72 28.94 -5.21 -21.01
C ALA A 72 28.27 -3.98 -21.62
N LYS A 73 29.10 -3.06 -22.13
CA LYS A 73 28.79 -1.74 -22.68
C LYS A 73 28.74 -1.82 -24.22
N ASP A 74 27.84 -1.03 -24.79
CA ASP A 74 27.59 -0.59 -26.19
C ASP A 74 28.84 -0.23 -27.04
N PRO A 75 28.76 -0.13 -28.40
CA PRO A 75 28.32 1.13 -29.06
C PRO A 75 27.71 1.12 -30.50
N ASP A 76 26.96 2.22 -30.80
CA ASP A 76 26.76 3.01 -32.06
C ASP A 76 26.11 2.33 -33.31
N LYS A 77 25.23 2.91 -34.16
CA LYS A 77 24.42 4.16 -34.43
C LYS A 77 23.66 3.86 -35.79
N PRO A 78 22.84 4.71 -36.48
CA PRO A 78 22.22 6.02 -36.20
C PRO A 78 20.71 6.22 -36.61
N ASP A 79 20.13 7.30 -36.06
CA ASP A 79 19.19 8.32 -36.58
C ASP A 79 17.95 8.01 -37.48
N ASP A 80 16.76 8.17 -36.86
CA ASP A 80 15.52 8.87 -37.28
C ASP A 80 14.73 8.42 -38.57
N PRO A 81 13.38 8.64 -38.69
CA PRO A 81 12.63 9.79 -38.15
C PRO A 81 11.35 9.46 -37.35
N LYS A 82 11.20 10.17 -36.24
CA LYS A 82 10.02 10.99 -35.87
C LYS A 82 8.70 10.69 -36.63
N ALA A 83 7.93 9.69 -36.17
CA ALA A 83 6.50 9.58 -36.46
C ALA A 83 5.73 10.36 -35.40
N GLY A 84 5.51 11.65 -35.67
CA GLY A 84 4.60 12.50 -34.92
C GLY A 84 3.15 12.02 -35.11
N GLY A 85 2.74 11.04 -34.32
CA GLY A 85 1.33 10.83 -34.03
C GLY A 85 0.91 11.88 -33.01
N GLN A 86 0.36 13.00 -33.47
CA GLN A 86 -0.52 13.81 -32.63
C GLN A 86 -1.60 12.88 -32.10
N LYS A 87 -1.43 12.41 -30.85
CA LYS A 87 -2.59 12.03 -30.06
C LYS A 87 -3.41 13.28 -29.99
N GLU A 88 -4.51 13.30 -30.73
CA GLU A 88 -5.61 14.22 -30.45
C GLU A 88 -5.83 14.15 -28.93
N GLU A 89 -5.42 15.21 -28.23
CA GLU A 89 -5.81 15.45 -26.85
C GLU A 89 -7.32 15.64 -26.89
N LYS A 90 -8.05 14.52 -26.82
CA LYS A 90 -9.40 14.56 -26.27
C LYS A 90 -9.24 15.18 -24.90
N GLU A 91 -9.77 16.39 -24.77
CA GLU A 91 -9.85 17.14 -23.53
C GLU A 91 -10.27 16.18 -22.42
N GLN A 92 -9.31 15.78 -21.57
CA GLN A 92 -9.54 14.72 -20.61
C GLN A 92 -10.42 15.29 -19.50
N VAL A 93 -11.68 14.91 -19.50
CA VAL A 93 -12.61 15.32 -18.45
C VAL A 93 -12.33 14.51 -17.18
N GLY A 94 -11.71 15.17 -16.20
CA GLY A 94 -11.41 14.57 -14.90
C GLY A 94 -10.08 13.82 -14.86
N LEU A 95 -9.91 12.96 -13.87
CA LEU A 95 -8.71 12.14 -13.68
C LEU A 95 -8.58 11.08 -14.79
N SER A 96 -7.33 10.87 -15.22
CA SER A 96 -6.94 9.75 -16.07
C SER A 96 -7.17 8.41 -15.37
N ALA A 97 -7.32 7.32 -16.14
CA ALA A 97 -7.47 5.99 -15.57
C ALA A 97 -6.20 5.57 -14.80
N GLU A 98 -5.04 6.01 -15.30
CA GLU A 98 -3.74 5.83 -14.68
C GLU A 98 -3.68 6.54 -13.31
N ASP A 99 -4.06 7.82 -13.24
CA ASP A 99 -4.05 8.60 -12.00
C ASP A 99 -5.09 8.09 -11.00
N GLU A 100 -6.28 7.65 -11.46
CA GLU A 100 -7.26 6.99 -10.58
C GLU A 100 -6.70 5.70 -9.97
N GLY A 101 -5.96 4.91 -10.76
CA GLY A 101 -5.24 3.74 -10.28
C GLY A 101 -4.20 4.09 -9.22
N LEU A 102 -3.39 5.12 -9.47
CA LEU A 102 -2.38 5.62 -8.54
C LEU A 102 -2.99 6.20 -7.26
N ILE A 103 -4.12 6.89 -7.35
CA ILE A 103 -4.88 7.39 -6.20
C ILE A 103 -5.31 6.23 -5.30
N ASN A 104 -5.92 5.19 -5.86
CA ASN A 104 -6.38 4.05 -5.07
C ASN A 104 -5.21 3.31 -4.40
N LYS A 105 -4.09 3.11 -5.13
CA LYS A 105 -2.85 2.54 -4.55
C LYS A 105 -2.30 3.42 -3.43
N SER A 106 -2.27 4.73 -3.64
CA SER A 106 -1.80 5.71 -2.65
C SER A 106 -2.64 5.66 -1.38
N ILE A 107 -3.97 5.66 -1.50
CA ILE A 107 -4.87 5.51 -0.36
C ILE A 107 -4.56 4.23 0.41
N SER A 108 -4.40 3.10 -0.27
CA SER A 108 -4.11 1.82 0.39
C SER A 108 -2.80 1.84 1.19
N VAL A 109 -1.71 2.36 0.61
CA VAL A 109 -0.41 2.47 1.30
C VAL A 109 -0.48 3.44 2.49
N LEU A 110 -1.13 4.59 2.32
CA LEU A 110 -1.29 5.57 3.39
C LEU A 110 -2.17 5.01 4.52
N GLN A 111 -3.23 4.28 4.19
CA GLN A 111 -4.11 3.61 5.17
C GLN A 111 -3.34 2.58 5.99
N SER A 112 -2.44 1.81 5.36
CA SER A 112 -1.57 0.88 6.09
C SER A 112 -0.72 1.60 7.16
N GLY A 113 -0.21 2.78 6.85
CA GLY A 113 0.52 3.62 7.82
C GLY A 113 -0.36 4.11 8.97
N VAL A 114 -1.59 4.55 8.66
CA VAL A 114 -2.57 4.96 9.69
C VAL A 114 -2.93 3.78 10.61
N SER A 115 -3.20 2.60 10.02
CA SER A 115 -3.49 1.39 10.79
C SER A 115 -2.32 0.98 11.67
N MET A 116 -1.08 1.11 11.17
CA MET A 116 0.12 0.86 11.98
C MET A 116 0.16 1.80 13.19
N ALA A 117 -0.08 3.10 13.01
CA ALA A 117 -0.08 4.02 14.15
C ALA A 117 -1.16 3.69 15.18
N GLU A 118 -2.37 3.32 14.75
CA GLU A 118 -3.43 2.89 15.66
C GLU A 118 -3.05 1.62 16.44
N GLN A 119 -2.40 0.63 15.80
CA GLN A 119 -1.90 -0.58 16.49
C GLN A 119 -0.90 -0.30 17.62
N PHE A 120 -0.22 0.85 17.58
CA PHE A 120 0.79 1.24 18.57
C PHE A 120 0.37 2.43 19.43
N LYS A 121 -0.87 2.92 19.30
CA LYS A 121 -1.36 4.11 20.01
C LYS A 121 -1.37 3.97 21.52
N GLU A 122 -1.80 2.81 22.01
CA GLU A 122 -1.85 2.49 23.44
C GLU A 122 -0.64 1.68 23.91
N ALA A 123 0.27 1.33 22.99
CA ALA A 123 1.44 0.55 23.33
C ALA A 123 2.47 1.41 24.08
N GLN A 124 2.98 0.89 25.20
CA GLN A 124 4.04 1.57 25.93
C GLN A 124 5.34 1.62 25.11
N PRO A 125 6.09 2.74 25.13
CA PRO A 125 7.35 2.90 24.42
C PRO A 125 8.50 2.20 25.15
N ASN A 126 8.48 0.86 25.11
CA ASN A 126 9.49 -0.02 25.67
C ASN A 126 10.25 -0.79 24.56
N PHE A 127 11.31 -1.51 24.93
CA PHE A 127 12.15 -2.23 23.97
C PHE A 127 11.38 -3.18 23.06
N THR A 128 10.49 -4.00 23.64
CA THR A 128 9.71 -5.00 22.90
C THR A 128 8.81 -4.34 21.86
N ASN A 129 8.03 -3.34 22.26
CA ASN A 129 7.14 -2.63 21.35
C ASN A 129 7.92 -1.77 20.34
N GLY A 130 9.05 -1.17 20.75
CA GLY A 130 9.95 -0.44 19.86
C GLY A 130 10.54 -1.33 18.76
N ARG A 131 10.99 -2.54 19.10
CA ARG A 131 11.49 -3.52 18.12
C ARG A 131 10.38 -3.96 17.17
N ARG A 132 9.18 -4.21 17.69
CA ARG A 132 8.01 -4.56 16.86
C ARG A 132 7.63 -3.43 15.89
N LEU A 133 7.64 -2.18 16.37
CA LEU A 133 7.37 -1.00 15.55
C LEU A 133 8.42 -0.82 14.46
N ILE A 134 9.70 -0.96 14.79
CA ILE A 134 10.79 -0.90 13.80
C ILE A 134 10.62 -2.00 12.74
N ALA A 135 10.30 -3.23 13.13
CA ALA A 135 10.06 -4.31 12.19
C ALA A 135 8.88 -3.99 11.26
N ALA A 136 7.79 -3.41 11.78
CA ALA A 136 6.65 -2.99 10.97
C ALA A 136 7.02 -1.86 9.99
N ILE A 137 7.81 -0.87 10.43
CA ILE A 137 8.34 0.20 9.58
C ILE A 137 9.18 -0.37 8.45
N GLN A 138 10.14 -1.25 8.76
CA GLN A 138 11.00 -1.88 7.76
C GLN A 138 10.20 -2.77 6.79
N GLY A 139 9.19 -3.49 7.29
CA GLY A 139 8.32 -4.32 6.48
C GLY A 139 7.46 -3.52 5.48
N ALA A 140 7.09 -2.28 5.82
CA ALA A 140 6.32 -1.39 4.96
C ALA A 140 7.19 -0.63 3.93
N LEU A 141 8.51 -0.56 4.14
CA LEU A 141 9.43 0.23 3.33
C LEU A 141 9.37 -0.11 1.83
N PRO A 142 9.38 -1.39 1.38
CA PRO A 142 9.35 -1.72 -0.04
C PRO A 142 8.08 -1.23 -0.75
N GLN A 143 6.93 -1.23 -0.06
CA GLN A 143 5.67 -0.73 -0.63
C GLN A 143 5.70 0.79 -0.81
N LYS A 144 6.27 1.51 0.16
CA LYS A 144 6.46 2.96 0.05
C LYS A 144 7.40 3.31 -1.11
N GLU A 145 8.51 2.60 -1.25
CA GLU A 145 9.47 2.80 -2.34
C GLU A 145 8.88 2.50 -3.72
N SER A 146 8.16 1.37 -3.84
CA SER A 146 7.47 1.02 -5.08
C SER A 146 6.46 2.10 -5.49
N LEU A 147 5.65 2.58 -4.54
CA LEU A 147 4.68 3.63 -4.81
C LEU A 147 5.35 4.95 -5.17
N ALA A 148 6.41 5.35 -4.46
CA ALA A 148 7.16 6.56 -4.79
C ALA A 148 7.74 6.52 -6.21
N GLY A 149 8.21 5.35 -6.66
CA GLY A 149 8.66 5.14 -8.03
C GLY A 149 7.54 5.30 -9.06
N GLU A 150 6.36 4.75 -8.79
CA GLU A 150 5.18 4.90 -9.67
C GLU A 150 4.67 6.36 -9.72
N LEU A 151 4.74 7.08 -8.60
CA LEU A 151 4.28 8.47 -8.51
C LEU A 151 5.27 9.48 -9.12
N ALA A 152 6.50 9.09 -9.45
CA ALA A 152 7.50 10.03 -9.97
C ALA A 152 7.14 10.65 -11.33
N GLY A 153 6.28 9.99 -12.11
CA GLY A 153 5.86 10.44 -13.44
C GLY A 153 4.46 11.08 -13.51
N THR A 154 3.78 11.29 -12.37
CA THR A 154 2.44 11.89 -12.38
C THR A 154 2.51 13.42 -12.37
N GLU A 155 1.62 14.05 -13.14
CA GLU A 155 1.41 15.50 -13.12
C GLU A 155 0.31 15.93 -12.13
N GLU A 156 -0.49 14.98 -11.64
CA GLU A 156 -1.62 15.24 -10.76
C GLU A 156 -1.16 15.84 -9.41
N PRO A 157 -1.60 17.07 -9.06
CA PRO A 157 -1.10 17.78 -7.88
C PRO A 157 -1.30 17.01 -6.57
N SER A 158 -2.46 16.34 -6.43
CA SER A 158 -2.76 15.56 -5.23
C SER A 158 -1.80 14.37 -5.04
N LEU A 159 -1.33 13.76 -6.13
CA LEU A 159 -0.36 12.68 -6.13
C LEU A 159 1.08 13.18 -5.89
N LYS A 160 1.44 14.37 -6.39
CA LYS A 160 2.73 15.01 -6.09
C LYS A 160 2.92 15.30 -4.60
N GLU A 161 1.85 15.71 -3.90
CA GLU A 161 1.89 15.86 -2.44
C GLU A 161 2.21 14.54 -1.74
N VAL A 162 1.58 13.44 -2.18
CA VAL A 162 1.84 12.10 -1.64
C VAL A 162 3.30 11.69 -1.86
N LEU A 163 3.82 11.89 -3.07
CA LEU A 163 5.23 11.63 -3.38
C LEU A 163 6.18 12.39 -2.45
N GLY A 164 5.91 13.69 -2.23
CA GLY A 164 6.70 14.52 -1.33
C GLY A 164 6.70 14.01 0.11
N PHE A 165 5.56 13.52 0.60
CA PHE A 165 5.46 12.86 1.90
C PHE A 165 6.24 11.53 1.94
N LEU A 166 6.03 10.66 0.94
CA LEU A 166 6.67 9.35 0.88
C LEU A 166 8.19 9.46 0.87
N ASN A 167 8.75 10.36 0.06
CA ASN A 167 10.21 10.56 0.00
C ASN A 167 10.80 10.92 1.38
N LYS A 168 10.11 11.76 2.15
CA LYS A 168 10.53 12.10 3.53
C LYS A 168 10.41 10.90 4.47
N SER A 169 9.28 10.21 4.45
CA SER A 169 9.02 9.03 5.30
C SER A 169 10.02 7.90 5.01
N ILE A 170 10.26 7.59 3.74
CA ILE A 170 11.26 6.59 3.27
C ILE A 170 12.67 6.94 3.76
N ALA A 171 13.09 8.20 3.63
CA ALA A 171 14.42 8.62 4.06
C ALA A 171 14.64 8.42 5.58
N ILE A 172 13.60 8.59 6.39
CA ILE A 172 13.65 8.34 7.83
C ILE A 172 13.57 6.84 8.14
N ASP A 173 12.69 6.11 7.45
CA ASP A 173 12.51 4.68 7.63
C ASP A 173 13.80 3.91 7.32
N LYS A 174 14.54 4.29 6.26
CA LYS A 174 15.87 3.73 5.95
C LYS A 174 16.87 3.87 7.08
N LYS A 175 16.78 4.93 7.89
CA LYS A 175 17.65 5.16 9.05
C LYS A 175 17.13 4.46 10.31
N THR A 176 15.89 3.99 10.31
CA THR A 176 15.21 3.39 11.46
C THR A 176 15.43 1.86 11.48
N GLN A 177 16.70 1.43 11.50
CA GLN A 177 17.06 0.01 11.39
C GLN A 177 17.37 -0.66 12.74
N SER A 178 17.90 0.09 13.71
CA SER A 178 18.34 -0.49 14.97
C SER A 178 18.16 0.41 16.18
N LEU A 179 18.03 -0.26 17.32
CA LEU A 179 17.89 0.31 18.64
C LEU A 179 19.28 0.46 19.26
N GLY A 180 20.01 1.51 18.87
CA GLY A 180 21.35 1.84 19.37
C GLY A 180 21.33 2.61 20.70
N VAL A 181 22.45 3.29 21.01
CA VAL A 181 22.63 4.12 22.22
C VAL A 181 21.49 5.16 22.35
N GLY A 182 21.00 5.37 23.58
CA GLY A 182 19.85 6.24 23.84
C GLY A 182 18.50 5.58 23.54
N LEU A 183 18.42 4.27 23.77
CA LEU A 183 17.30 3.39 23.43
C LEU A 183 15.91 3.98 23.73
N LYS A 184 15.68 4.37 24.99
CA LYS A 184 14.37 4.83 25.45
C LYS A 184 13.92 6.09 24.69
N THR A 185 14.81 7.08 24.56
CA THR A 185 14.54 8.32 23.83
C THR A 185 14.26 8.05 22.35
N ARG A 186 15.03 7.16 21.72
CA ARG A 186 14.79 6.77 20.32
C ARG A 186 13.45 6.09 20.13
N ILE A 187 13.07 5.15 21.02
CA ILE A 187 11.78 4.47 20.93
C ILE A 187 10.64 5.49 21.04
N VAL A 188 10.67 6.37 22.03
CA VAL A 188 9.66 7.42 22.19
C VAL A 188 9.59 8.31 20.93
N ALA A 189 10.75 8.71 20.38
CA ALA A 189 10.80 9.51 19.16
C ALA A 189 10.17 8.78 17.95
N ILE A 190 10.43 7.48 17.78
CA ILE A 190 9.85 6.68 16.70
C ILE A 190 8.33 6.58 16.87
N PHE A 191 7.84 6.34 18.09
CA PHE A 191 6.42 6.32 18.39
C PHE A 191 5.75 7.65 18.02
N ASN A 192 6.29 8.77 18.52
CA ASN A 192 5.75 10.09 18.24
C ASN A 192 5.78 10.41 16.74
N ARG A 193 6.85 10.04 16.03
CA ARG A 193 6.95 10.21 14.59
C ARG A 193 5.84 9.44 13.87
N VAL A 194 5.67 8.15 14.15
CA VAL A 194 4.64 7.32 13.49
C VAL A 194 3.24 7.87 13.74
N GLN A 195 2.96 8.33 14.97
CA GLN A 195 1.68 8.97 15.29
C GLN A 195 1.48 10.29 14.52
N ASN A 196 2.53 11.11 14.37
CA ASN A 196 2.45 12.35 13.61
C ASN A 196 2.31 12.10 12.11
N GLU A 197 3.05 11.14 11.56
CA GLU A 197 2.93 10.74 10.16
C GLU A 197 1.52 10.23 9.85
N ALA A 198 0.89 9.47 10.74
CA ALA A 198 -0.49 9.00 10.55
C ALA A 198 -1.50 10.14 10.40
N LYS A 199 -1.32 11.26 11.12
CA LYS A 199 -2.17 12.45 10.94
C LYS A 199 -1.99 13.05 9.54
N THR A 200 -0.74 13.15 9.07
CA THR A 200 -0.45 13.61 7.70
C THR A 200 -1.03 12.65 6.66
N GLN A 201 -0.88 11.34 6.86
CA GLN A 201 -1.42 10.31 5.97
C GLN A 201 -2.96 10.38 5.89
N ALA A 202 -3.64 10.53 7.03
CA ALA A 202 -5.09 10.72 7.06
C ALA A 202 -5.53 11.98 6.29
N GLY A 203 -4.80 13.09 6.46
CA GLY A 203 -5.03 14.31 5.69
C GLY A 203 -4.86 14.11 4.18
N LEU A 204 -3.82 13.40 3.76
CA LEU A 204 -3.58 13.07 2.35
C LEU A 204 -4.66 12.14 1.79
N ILE A 205 -5.10 11.12 2.53
CA ILE A 205 -6.20 10.25 2.13
C ILE A 205 -7.48 11.06 1.87
N ASN A 206 -7.79 12.03 2.73
CA ASN A 206 -8.96 12.90 2.54
C ASN A 206 -8.84 13.74 1.25
N LYS A 207 -7.65 14.30 0.98
CA LYS A 207 -7.40 15.04 -0.28
C LYS A 207 -7.56 14.15 -1.51
N LEU A 208 -7.02 12.94 -1.49
CA LEU A 208 -7.13 11.98 -2.59
C LEU A 208 -8.58 11.57 -2.85
N ASN A 209 -9.34 11.30 -1.78
CA ASN A 209 -10.78 11.01 -1.90
C ASN A 209 -11.56 12.20 -2.46
N GLN A 210 -11.18 13.43 -2.10
CA GLN A 210 -11.80 14.63 -2.65
C GLN A 210 -11.49 14.78 -4.14
N ALA A 211 -10.23 14.62 -4.55
CA ALA A 211 -9.84 14.65 -5.96
C ALA A 211 -10.62 13.64 -6.81
N LYS A 212 -10.84 12.44 -6.28
CA LYS A 212 -11.67 11.40 -6.92
C LYS A 212 -13.12 11.84 -7.09
N LYS A 213 -13.74 12.39 -6.04
CA LYS A 213 -15.12 12.92 -6.11
C LYS A 213 -15.26 14.07 -7.10
N ASP A 214 -14.27 14.97 -7.13
CA ASP A 214 -14.28 16.11 -8.05
C ASP A 214 -14.14 15.66 -9.51
N SER A 215 -13.32 14.63 -9.77
CA SER A 215 -13.23 13.97 -11.08
C SER A 215 -14.57 13.35 -11.51
N GLU A 216 -15.20 12.56 -10.62
CA GLU A 216 -16.50 11.94 -10.90
C GLU A 216 -17.57 12.99 -11.22
N LYS A 217 -17.59 14.10 -10.47
CA LYS A 217 -18.51 15.22 -10.70
C LYS A 217 -18.28 15.86 -12.07
N LYS A 218 -17.02 16.14 -12.44
CA LYS A 218 -16.68 16.71 -13.76
C LYS A 218 -17.10 15.78 -14.90
N LYS A 219 -16.86 14.47 -14.77
CA LYS A 219 -17.29 13.45 -15.74
C LYS A 219 -18.82 13.45 -15.89
N ALA A 220 -19.56 13.53 -14.78
CA ALA A 220 -21.02 13.58 -14.81
C ALA A 220 -21.57 14.87 -15.44
N GLU A 221 -20.93 16.02 -15.19
CA GLU A 221 -21.33 17.30 -15.78
C GLU A 221 -21.07 17.34 -17.29
N ALA A 222 -19.93 16.81 -17.76
CA ALA A 222 -19.65 16.70 -19.19
C ALA A 222 -20.65 15.77 -19.90
N ALA A 223 -20.96 14.61 -19.32
CA ALA A 223 -21.93 13.68 -19.88
C ALA A 223 -23.36 14.28 -19.97
N LYS A 224 -23.73 15.18 -19.05
CA LYS A 224 -25.00 15.92 -19.12
C LYS A 224 -25.00 16.93 -20.26
N LYS A 225 -23.91 17.70 -20.41
CA LYS A 225 -23.76 18.69 -21.48
C LYS A 225 -23.77 18.04 -22.87
N GLU A 226 -23.12 16.89 -23.04
CA GLU A 226 -23.15 16.12 -24.29
C GLU A 226 -24.56 15.63 -24.65
N LYS A 227 -25.32 15.12 -23.65
CA LYS A 227 -26.72 14.69 -23.86
C LYS A 227 -27.65 15.85 -24.22
N GLU A 228 -27.46 17.02 -23.62
CA GLU A 228 -28.23 18.24 -23.95
C GLU A 228 -27.89 18.79 -25.34
N GLN A 229 -26.64 18.65 -25.80
CA GLN A 229 -26.24 19.03 -27.15
C GLN A 229 -26.76 18.06 -28.21
N GLN A 230 -26.73 16.75 -27.95
CA GLN A 230 -27.29 15.74 -28.86
C GLN A 230 -28.82 15.84 -29.01
N THR A 231 -29.53 16.15 -27.92
CA THR A 231 -30.99 16.37 -27.96
C THR A 231 -31.39 17.67 -28.65
N LYS A 232 -30.53 18.69 -28.68
CA LYS A 232 -30.74 19.92 -29.46
C LYS A 232 -30.38 19.76 -30.94
N ALA A 233 -29.39 18.92 -31.27
CA ALA A 233 -28.97 18.66 -32.65
C ALA A 233 -29.93 17.75 -33.42
N GLY A 234 -30.58 16.78 -32.77
CA GLY A 234 -31.58 15.88 -33.38
C GLY A 234 -32.98 16.50 -33.57
N LYS A 235 -33.14 17.81 -33.32
CA LYS A 235 -34.42 18.54 -33.42
C LYS A 235 -34.45 19.55 -34.59
N LYS A 236 -33.43 19.53 -35.46
CA LYS A 236 -33.40 20.23 -36.75
C LYS A 236 -33.67 19.23 -37.87
#